data_AF-D1PPS5-F1
#
_entry.id   AF-D1PPS5-F1
#
_cell.length_a   1.000
_cell.length_b   1.000
_cell.length_c   1.000
_cell.angle_alpha   90.00
_cell.angle_beta   90.00
_cell.angle_gamma   90.00
#
_symmetry.space_group_name_H-M   'P 1'
#
loop_
_entity.id
_entity.type
_entity.pdbx_description
1 polymer ?
#
loop_
_entity_poly.entity_id
_entity_poly.type
_entity_poly.pdbx_seq_one_letter_code
_entity_poly.pdbx_strand_id
1 'polypeptide(L)'
;MPRSAVFVITGAPCTGKSTLAAWLCRRLPQPVGGLRTLCTGRCTAGALFSLQDLGSGRLTPCTRQEEDRVFPLYRVWEETGAALLRQALQSGTGTILVDEALPPWPQCPAWNAALKAVLQSGRPVVLTVGKEGLAAVQALCGEKTVHWLDLDAQSSDALRAAWGKILPVPLHAGVSVRLFREEKCFGTGPMELLELVGRTGSLHRAAAAMGMAYSKAWRMLGKLERQWGFAMLERRPGGTGGGGSLLTPRAWELLRRYRALRWETEQAARTSFSRWFGDFPDGQEEK
;
A
#
# COMPACT_ATOMS: atom_id res chain seq x y z
N MET A 1 -12.65 2.85 22.65
CA MET A 1 -11.95 2.70 21.35
C MET A 1 -12.88 2.07 20.31
N PRO A 2 -12.78 2.44 19.02
CA PRO A 2 -13.60 1.88 17.94
C PRO A 2 -13.13 0.45 17.55
N ARG A 3 -13.32 -0.53 18.45
CA ARG A 3 -12.90 -1.93 18.27
C ARG A 3 -13.61 -2.65 17.11
N SER A 4 -14.65 -2.07 16.53
CA SER A 4 -15.43 -2.64 15.43
C SER A 4 -15.66 -1.69 14.24
N ALA A 5 -14.99 -0.53 14.17
CA ALA A 5 -15.26 0.44 13.11
C ALA A 5 -14.63 0.06 11.75
N VAL A 6 -15.21 0.59 10.68
CA VAL A 6 -14.66 0.53 9.32
C VAL A 6 -14.11 1.90 8.96
N PHE A 7 -12.86 1.97 8.52
CA PHE A 7 -12.24 3.17 7.98
C PHE A 7 -12.14 3.03 6.45
N VAL A 8 -12.93 3.81 5.70
CA VAL A 8 -12.87 3.83 4.23
C VAL A 8 -12.11 5.08 3.80
N ILE A 9 -10.91 4.89 3.24
CA ILE A 9 -10.07 5.96 2.71
C ILE A 9 -10.27 6.05 1.19
N THR A 10 -10.55 7.26 0.71
CA THR A 10 -10.70 7.53 -0.72
C THR A 10 -9.95 8.80 -1.14
N GLY A 11 -10.06 9.14 -2.41
CA GLY A 11 -9.37 10.26 -3.05
C GLY A 11 -8.66 9.84 -4.33
N ALA A 12 -8.14 10.82 -5.06
CA ALA A 12 -7.50 10.66 -6.36
C ALA A 12 -6.24 9.74 -6.32
N PRO A 13 -5.71 9.32 -7.49
CA PRO A 13 -4.46 8.59 -7.55
C PRO A 13 -3.30 9.38 -6.91
N CYS A 14 -2.44 8.69 -6.17
CA CYS A 14 -1.24 9.23 -5.51
C CYS A 14 -1.48 10.29 -4.39
N THR A 15 -2.70 10.47 -3.88
CA THR A 15 -2.99 11.36 -2.72
C THR A 15 -2.53 10.80 -1.36
N GLY A 16 -1.97 9.59 -1.33
CA GLY A 16 -1.46 8.96 -0.11
C GLY A 16 -2.41 8.00 0.62
N LYS A 17 -3.46 7.50 -0.06
CA LYS A 17 -4.43 6.51 0.48
C LYS A 17 -3.76 5.39 1.30
N SER A 18 -2.88 4.60 0.68
CA SER A 18 -2.13 3.51 1.33
C SER A 18 -1.24 3.99 2.49
N THR A 19 -0.74 5.23 2.44
CA THR A 19 0.10 5.82 3.49
C THR A 19 -0.72 6.23 4.72
N LEU A 20 -1.95 6.71 4.53
CA LEU A 20 -2.91 6.92 5.63
C LEU A 20 -3.40 5.58 6.19
N ALA A 21 -3.67 4.59 5.33
CA ALA A 21 -4.07 3.26 5.75
C ALA A 21 -3.02 2.58 6.63
N ALA A 22 -1.75 2.60 6.19
CA ALA A 22 -0.62 2.09 6.99
C ALA A 22 -0.44 2.85 8.32
N TRP A 23 -0.80 4.14 8.38
CA TRP A 23 -0.76 4.93 9.62
C TRP A 23 -1.88 4.54 10.59
N LEU A 24 -3.11 4.30 10.11
CA LEU A 24 -4.22 3.77 10.90
C LEU A 24 -3.91 2.36 11.40
N CYS A 25 -3.43 1.47 10.52
CA CYS A 25 -3.10 0.09 10.85
C CYS A 25 -2.02 -0.06 11.94
N ARG A 26 -1.19 0.96 12.20
CA ARG A 26 -0.23 0.97 13.33
C ARG A 26 -0.86 1.34 14.68
N ARG A 27 -2.08 1.89 14.68
CA ARG A 27 -2.83 2.37 15.86
C ARG A 27 -4.05 1.51 16.19
N LEU A 28 -4.32 0.51 15.36
CA LEU A 28 -5.38 -0.47 15.51
C LEU A 28 -4.77 -1.81 15.98
N PRO A 29 -5.58 -2.74 16.53
CA PRO A 29 -5.10 -4.00 17.10
C PRO A 29 -4.23 -4.81 16.12
N GLN A 30 -3.12 -5.35 16.62
CA GLN A 30 -2.19 -6.19 15.87
C GLN A 30 -2.55 -7.68 16.01
N PRO A 31 -2.06 -8.56 15.12
CA PRO A 31 -1.37 -8.26 13.86
C PRO A 31 -2.36 -7.75 12.79
N VAL A 32 -1.83 -7.05 11.79
CA VAL A 32 -2.58 -6.61 10.61
C VAL A 32 -2.51 -7.70 9.55
N GLY A 33 -3.67 -8.20 9.12
CA GLY A 33 -3.83 -9.18 8.05
C GLY A 33 -4.66 -8.64 6.88
N GLY A 34 -5.00 -9.50 5.91
CA GLY A 34 -5.70 -9.12 4.69
C GLY A 34 -4.73 -8.94 3.51
N LEU A 35 -4.93 -7.90 2.70
CA LEU A 35 -4.21 -7.72 1.44
C LEU A 35 -3.97 -6.26 1.06
N ARG A 36 -3.04 -6.05 0.12
CA ARG A 36 -2.84 -4.77 -0.56
C ARG A 36 -2.44 -4.92 -2.02
N THR A 37 -2.76 -3.94 -2.85
CA THR A 37 -2.34 -3.93 -4.26
C THR A 37 -1.04 -3.14 -4.44
N LEU A 38 0.01 -3.80 -4.94
CA LEU A 38 1.31 -3.18 -5.23
C LEU A 38 1.54 -3.02 -6.73
N CYS A 39 2.06 -1.87 -7.13
CA CYS A 39 2.51 -1.67 -8.51
C CYS A 39 3.83 -2.42 -8.73
N THR A 40 3.85 -3.37 -9.66
CA THR A 40 4.94 -4.32 -9.91
C THR A 40 5.48 -4.27 -11.34
N GLY A 41 4.82 -3.52 -12.22
CA GLY A 41 5.28 -3.25 -13.59
C GLY A 41 4.61 -1.98 -14.13
N ARG A 42 5.00 -1.57 -15.34
CA ARG A 42 4.32 -0.49 -16.09
C ARG A 42 4.51 -0.71 -17.59
N CYS A 43 3.45 -0.53 -18.36
CA CYS A 43 3.46 -0.54 -19.82
C CYS A 43 3.07 0.84 -20.39
N THR A 44 2.91 0.91 -21.71
CA THR A 44 2.36 2.07 -22.43
C THR A 44 0.99 2.49 -21.89
N ALA A 45 0.12 1.50 -21.66
CA ALA A 45 -1.27 1.69 -21.23
C ALA A 45 -1.44 2.11 -19.76
N GLY A 46 -0.52 1.75 -18.88
CA GLY A 46 -0.67 2.02 -17.45
C GLY A 46 0.24 1.22 -16.53
N ALA A 47 -0.01 1.33 -15.23
CA ALA A 47 0.66 0.54 -14.21
C ALA A 47 0.12 -0.90 -14.19
N LEU A 48 1.01 -1.86 -14.00
CA LEU A 48 0.69 -3.26 -13.71
C LEU A 48 0.80 -3.49 -12.21
N PHE A 49 -0.09 -4.33 -11.70
CA PHE A 49 -0.27 -4.55 -10.28
C PHE A 49 -0.25 -6.03 -9.89
N SER A 50 0.12 -6.28 -8.64
CA SER A 50 0.01 -7.57 -7.98
C SER A 50 -0.62 -7.40 -6.61
N LEU A 51 -1.52 -8.32 -6.27
CA LEU A 51 -2.11 -8.45 -4.95
C LEU A 51 -1.06 -9.08 -4.03
N GLN A 52 -0.78 -8.43 -2.90
CA GLN A 52 0.07 -8.95 -1.84
C GLN A 52 -0.77 -9.49 -0.68
N ASP A 53 -0.51 -10.74 -0.30
CA ASP A 53 -0.96 -11.33 0.96
C ASP A 53 -0.18 -10.71 2.14
N LEU A 54 -0.89 -10.16 3.14
CA LEU A 54 -0.28 -9.57 4.34
C LEU A 54 0.12 -10.59 5.43
N GLY A 55 -0.20 -11.87 5.25
CA GLY A 55 0.34 -12.97 6.05
C GLY A 55 1.71 -13.40 5.54
N SER A 56 1.79 -13.93 4.32
CA SER A 56 3.04 -14.49 3.75
C SER A 56 3.94 -13.48 3.03
N GLY A 57 3.40 -12.32 2.61
CA GLY A 57 4.10 -11.39 1.72
C GLY A 57 4.09 -11.79 0.24
N ARG A 58 3.51 -12.95 -0.12
CA ARG A 58 3.41 -13.45 -1.49
C ARG A 58 2.71 -12.45 -2.41
N LEU A 59 3.23 -12.31 -3.63
CA LEU A 59 2.66 -11.49 -4.69
C LEU A 59 2.02 -12.36 -5.76
N THR A 60 0.79 -12.02 -6.14
CA THR A 60 0.07 -12.63 -7.28
C THR A 60 -0.32 -11.53 -8.27
N PRO A 61 0.10 -11.57 -9.55
CA PRO A 61 -0.32 -10.60 -10.56
C PRO A 61 -1.85 -10.48 -10.62
N CYS A 62 -2.39 -9.27 -10.52
CA CYS A 62 -3.82 -9.01 -10.49
C CYS A 62 -4.30 -8.13 -11.67
N THR A 63 -3.39 -7.76 -12.56
CA THR A 63 -3.65 -7.15 -13.87
C THR A 63 -2.76 -7.79 -14.92
N ARG A 64 -3.22 -7.84 -16.18
CA ARG A 64 -2.40 -8.16 -17.35
C ARG A 64 -2.39 -7.02 -18.35
N GLN A 65 -1.39 -6.99 -19.22
CA GLN A 65 -1.39 -6.18 -20.43
C GLN A 65 -1.90 -7.04 -21.59
N GLU A 66 -2.75 -6.46 -22.44
CA GLU A 66 -3.01 -6.93 -23.80
C GLU A 66 -2.92 -5.70 -24.71
N GLU A 67 -2.08 -5.78 -25.75
CA GLU A 67 -1.81 -4.65 -26.65
C GLU A 67 -1.47 -3.36 -25.85
N ASP A 68 -2.10 -2.23 -26.17
CA ASP A 68 -2.01 -0.96 -25.46
C ASP A 68 -3.12 -0.76 -24.40
N ARG A 69 -3.54 -1.84 -23.71
CA ARG A 69 -4.51 -1.76 -22.60
C ARG A 69 -4.08 -2.61 -21.39
N VAL A 70 -4.44 -2.15 -20.19
CA VAL A 70 -4.32 -2.93 -18.94
C VAL A 70 -5.69 -3.46 -18.56
N PHE A 71 -5.78 -4.76 -18.28
CA PHE A 71 -6.99 -5.44 -17.87
C PHE A 71 -6.87 -6.03 -16.46
N PRO A 72 -7.89 -5.91 -15.60
CA PRO A 72 -7.91 -6.60 -14.31
C PRO A 72 -8.06 -8.11 -14.51
N LEU A 73 -7.37 -8.89 -13.68
CA LEU A 73 -7.51 -10.34 -13.64
C LEU A 73 -8.60 -10.71 -12.62
N TYR A 74 -9.87 -10.58 -13.00
CA TYR A 74 -11.02 -10.83 -12.12
C TYR A 74 -10.94 -12.16 -11.33
N ARG A 75 -10.47 -13.24 -11.98
CA ARG A 75 -10.24 -14.55 -11.34
C ARG A 75 -9.34 -14.46 -10.10
N VAL A 76 -8.30 -13.61 -10.13
CA VAL A 76 -7.35 -13.46 -9.00
C VAL A 76 -8.03 -12.85 -7.79
N TRP A 77 -8.99 -11.94 -7.99
CA TRP A 77 -9.78 -11.37 -6.90
C TRP A 77 -10.83 -12.35 -6.39
N GLU A 78 -11.52 -13.04 -7.30
CA GLU A 78 -12.55 -14.03 -6.99
C GLU A 78 -12.01 -15.26 -6.23
N GLU A 79 -10.83 -15.74 -6.60
CA GLU A 79 -10.18 -16.89 -5.98
C GLU A 79 -9.22 -16.45 -4.86
N THR A 80 -8.13 -15.76 -5.20
CA THR A 80 -7.05 -15.43 -4.25
C THR A 80 -7.47 -14.32 -3.29
N GLY A 81 -8.05 -13.22 -3.78
CA GLY A 81 -8.52 -12.12 -2.93
C GLY A 81 -9.57 -12.59 -1.92
N ALA A 82 -10.59 -13.31 -2.38
CA ALA A 82 -11.66 -13.83 -1.53
C ALA A 82 -11.16 -14.85 -0.50
N ALA A 83 -10.17 -15.68 -0.85
CA ALA A 83 -9.53 -16.60 0.09
C ALA A 83 -8.74 -15.86 1.18
N LEU A 84 -7.96 -14.84 0.81
CA LEU A 84 -7.18 -14.04 1.75
C LEU A 84 -8.06 -13.27 2.75
N LEU A 85 -9.20 -12.74 2.31
CA LEU A 85 -10.16 -12.11 3.23
C LEU A 85 -10.82 -13.13 4.19
N ARG A 86 -11.14 -14.34 3.71
CA ARG A 86 -11.64 -15.43 4.57
C ARG A 86 -10.58 -15.89 5.58
N GLN A 87 -9.32 -16.03 5.17
CA GLN A 87 -8.20 -16.32 6.06
C GLN A 87 -7.96 -15.19 7.08
N ALA A 88 -8.09 -13.93 6.67
CA ALA A 88 -7.98 -12.78 7.57
C ALA A 88 -9.09 -12.77 8.65
N LEU A 89 -10.28 -13.31 8.37
CA LEU A 89 -11.35 -13.51 9.35
C LEU A 89 -11.12 -14.70 10.28
N GLN A 90 -10.60 -15.81 9.76
CA GLN A 90 -10.43 -17.08 10.49
C GLN A 90 -9.17 -17.12 11.36
N SER A 91 -8.16 -16.31 11.05
CA SER A 91 -6.92 -16.18 11.81
C SER A 91 -7.06 -15.26 13.03
N GLY A 92 -6.07 -15.26 13.93
CA GLY A 92 -5.92 -14.30 15.04
C GLY A 92 -5.55 -12.87 14.62
N THR A 93 -5.99 -12.42 13.44
CA THR A 93 -5.76 -11.05 12.92
C THR A 93 -6.53 -10.02 13.75
N GLY A 94 -5.83 -9.02 14.28
CA GLY A 94 -6.41 -7.93 15.07
C GLY A 94 -7.08 -6.85 14.20
N THR A 95 -6.51 -6.53 13.03
CA THR A 95 -7.04 -5.54 12.07
C THR A 95 -6.95 -6.07 10.65
N ILE A 96 -8.00 -5.92 9.86
CA ILE A 96 -7.99 -6.33 8.44
C ILE A 96 -7.74 -5.10 7.56
N LEU A 97 -6.70 -5.15 6.74
CA LEU A 97 -6.41 -4.16 5.70
C LEU A 97 -6.86 -4.68 4.33
N VAL A 98 -7.55 -3.83 3.57
CA VAL A 98 -7.91 -4.04 2.16
C VAL A 98 -7.49 -2.79 1.37
N ASP A 99 -6.21 -2.72 1.01
CA ASP A 99 -5.63 -1.53 0.35
C ASP A 99 -5.68 -1.63 -1.18
N GLU A 100 -6.35 -0.66 -1.81
CA GLU A 100 -6.76 -0.58 -3.20
C GLU A 100 -7.68 -1.76 -3.57
N ALA A 101 -8.89 -1.73 -3.01
CA ALA A 101 -9.94 -2.74 -3.11
C ALA A 101 -10.65 -2.77 -4.49
N LEU A 102 -9.88 -2.93 -5.57
CA LEU A 102 -10.36 -2.94 -6.95
C LEU A 102 -9.97 -4.24 -7.68
N PRO A 103 -10.91 -4.99 -8.31
CA PRO A 103 -12.24 -4.58 -8.72
C PRO A 103 -13.38 -5.32 -8.00
N PRO A 104 -14.49 -4.58 -7.81
CA PRO A 104 -15.85 -5.08 -8.09
C PRO A 104 -16.73 -3.98 -8.75
N TRP A 105 -17.90 -4.18 -9.38
CA TRP A 105 -18.87 -5.29 -9.56
C TRP A 105 -19.25 -5.44 -11.06
N PRO A 106 -19.98 -6.49 -11.49
CA PRO A 106 -20.47 -7.68 -10.77
C PRO A 106 -19.60 -8.94 -10.91
N GLN A 107 -18.39 -8.83 -11.46
CA GLN A 107 -17.60 -9.96 -11.99
C GLN A 107 -16.98 -10.90 -10.93
N CYS A 108 -17.04 -10.56 -9.63
CA CYS A 108 -16.37 -11.31 -8.55
C CYS A 108 -17.29 -11.55 -7.33
N PRO A 109 -18.32 -12.40 -7.43
CA PRO A 109 -19.29 -12.63 -6.36
C PRO A 109 -18.69 -13.19 -5.05
N ALA A 110 -17.73 -14.11 -5.09
CA ALA A 110 -17.08 -14.63 -3.89
C ALA A 110 -16.15 -13.59 -3.23
N TRP A 111 -15.48 -12.74 -4.02
CA TRP A 111 -14.78 -11.55 -3.50
C TRP A 111 -15.75 -10.62 -2.78
N ASN A 112 -16.88 -10.31 -3.40
CA ASN A 112 -17.90 -9.42 -2.83
C ASN A 112 -18.47 -9.97 -1.51
N ALA A 113 -18.75 -11.27 -1.45
CA ALA A 113 -19.21 -11.94 -0.25
C ALA A 113 -18.15 -11.93 0.88
N ALA A 114 -16.88 -12.17 0.53
CA ALA A 114 -15.78 -12.12 1.51
C ALA A 114 -15.52 -10.69 2.01
N LEU A 115 -15.60 -9.69 1.13
CA LEU A 115 -15.48 -8.28 1.49
C LEU A 115 -16.64 -7.83 2.37
N LYS A 116 -17.87 -8.26 2.08
CA LYS A 116 -19.04 -8.04 2.93
C LYS A 116 -18.82 -8.61 4.33
N ALA A 117 -18.39 -9.87 4.41
CA ALA A 117 -18.09 -10.54 5.69
C ALA A 117 -16.98 -9.81 6.48
N VAL A 118 -15.94 -9.31 5.81
CA VAL A 118 -14.89 -8.48 6.44
C VAL A 118 -15.47 -7.19 7.00
N LEU A 119 -16.17 -6.41 6.17
CA LEU A 119 -16.77 -5.13 6.57
C LEU A 119 -17.76 -5.31 7.73
N GLN A 120 -18.50 -6.42 7.74
CA GLN A 120 -19.51 -6.74 8.76
C GLN A 120 -18.96 -7.48 10.01
N SER A 121 -17.69 -7.92 10.00
CA SER A 121 -17.08 -8.67 11.11
C SER A 121 -16.87 -7.88 12.40
N GLY A 122 -16.70 -8.54 13.55
CA GLY A 122 -16.41 -7.87 14.83
C GLY A 122 -15.03 -7.18 14.94
N ARG A 123 -14.29 -6.99 13.84
CA ARG A 123 -12.91 -6.46 13.82
C ARG A 123 -12.86 -5.04 13.22
N PRO A 124 -11.82 -4.24 13.53
CA PRO A 124 -11.50 -3.03 12.78
C PRO A 124 -11.08 -3.38 11.36
N VAL A 125 -11.60 -2.62 10.40
CA VAL A 125 -11.25 -2.75 8.98
C VAL A 125 -10.71 -1.42 8.48
N VAL A 126 -9.58 -1.45 7.79
CA VAL A 126 -9.08 -0.31 7.01
C VAL A 126 -9.18 -0.69 5.54
N LEU A 127 -9.91 0.09 4.75
CA LEU A 127 -10.14 -0.14 3.34
C LEU A 127 -9.72 1.10 2.56
N THR A 128 -9.02 0.94 1.44
CA THR A 128 -8.76 2.05 0.51
C THR A 128 -9.38 1.76 -0.85
N VAL A 129 -10.03 2.76 -1.45
CA VAL A 129 -10.78 2.60 -2.70
C VAL A 129 -10.80 3.91 -3.49
N GLY A 130 -10.81 3.80 -4.83
CA GLY A 130 -11.11 4.93 -5.72
C GLY A 130 -12.55 5.44 -5.54
N LYS A 131 -12.84 6.64 -6.04
CA LYS A 131 -14.16 7.26 -5.87
C LYS A 131 -15.27 6.48 -6.60
N GLU A 132 -14.91 5.82 -7.69
CA GLU A 132 -15.75 4.92 -8.48
C GLU A 132 -16.27 3.71 -7.68
N GLY A 133 -15.55 3.26 -6.64
CA GLY A 133 -15.96 2.11 -5.82
C GLY A 133 -16.82 2.47 -4.60
N LEU A 134 -16.99 3.76 -4.27
CA LEU A 134 -17.58 4.21 -3.01
C LEU A 134 -19.02 3.73 -2.80
N ALA A 135 -19.90 3.93 -3.77
CA ALA A 135 -21.32 3.55 -3.67
C ALA A 135 -21.49 2.04 -3.42
N ALA A 136 -20.61 1.22 -3.98
CA ALA A 136 -20.70 -0.22 -3.90
C ALA A 136 -20.03 -0.78 -2.62
N VAL A 137 -18.96 -0.13 -2.11
CA VAL A 137 -18.48 -0.35 -0.73
C VAL A 137 -19.55 0.05 0.29
N GLN A 138 -20.22 1.17 0.09
CA GLN A 138 -21.32 1.64 0.95
C GLN A 138 -22.48 0.63 1.00
N ALA A 139 -22.81 -0.02 -0.12
CA ALA A 139 -23.82 -1.08 -0.18
C ALA A 139 -23.41 -2.40 0.54
N LEU A 140 -22.11 -2.63 0.78
CA LEU A 140 -21.64 -3.76 1.60
C LEU A 140 -21.58 -3.45 3.09
N CYS A 141 -21.35 -2.19 3.45
CA CYS A 141 -21.39 -1.75 4.84
C CYS A 141 -22.78 -2.03 5.43
N GLY A 142 -22.81 -2.84 6.49
CA GLY A 142 -24.02 -3.01 7.32
C GLY A 142 -24.16 -1.86 8.32
N GLU A 143 -24.82 -2.14 9.45
CA GLU A 143 -25.12 -1.17 10.52
C GLU A 143 -23.89 -0.64 11.31
N LYS A 144 -22.67 -1.01 10.89
CA LYS A 144 -21.45 -0.60 11.58
C LYS A 144 -21.13 0.87 11.33
N THR A 145 -20.49 1.49 12.32
CA THR A 145 -19.88 2.81 12.17
C THR A 145 -18.81 2.79 11.07
N VAL A 146 -19.05 3.53 9.99
CA VAL A 146 -18.09 3.76 8.91
C VAL A 146 -17.55 5.18 9.00
N HIS A 147 -16.22 5.30 9.01
CA HIS A 147 -15.49 6.56 8.95
C HIS A 147 -14.98 6.77 7.54
N TRP A 148 -15.59 7.71 6.82
CA TRP A 148 -15.24 8.07 5.44
C TRP A 148 -14.15 9.15 5.45
N LEU A 149 -13.00 8.84 4.88
CA LEU A 149 -11.79 9.67 4.90
C LEU A 149 -11.39 10.02 3.46
N ASP A 150 -11.95 11.10 2.91
CA ASP A 150 -11.63 11.57 1.56
C ASP A 150 -10.39 12.50 1.57
N LEU A 151 -9.30 12.02 0.96
CA LEU A 151 -8.04 12.76 0.84
C LEU A 151 -8.09 13.90 -0.20
N ASP A 152 -9.13 13.99 -1.02
CA ASP A 152 -9.36 15.14 -1.88
C ASP A 152 -10.06 16.29 -1.12
N ALA A 153 -10.79 15.97 -0.05
CA ALA A 153 -11.51 16.93 0.78
C ALA A 153 -10.71 17.38 2.00
N GLN A 154 -9.84 16.51 2.55
CA GLN A 154 -9.02 16.78 3.73
C GLN A 154 -7.60 16.27 3.54
N SER A 155 -6.59 17.06 3.91
CA SER A 155 -5.19 16.63 3.81
C SER A 155 -4.89 15.45 4.73
N SER A 156 -3.92 14.60 4.33
CA SER A 156 -3.50 13.46 5.14
C SER A 156 -3.07 13.87 6.55
N ASP A 157 -2.43 15.03 6.70
CA ASP A 157 -1.96 15.53 7.99
C ASP A 157 -3.10 16.07 8.86
N ALA A 158 -4.12 16.71 8.28
CA ALA A 158 -5.34 17.09 9.01
C ALA A 158 -6.08 15.85 9.56
N LEU A 159 -6.23 14.82 8.72
CA LEU A 159 -6.84 13.55 9.12
C LEU A 159 -6.02 12.85 10.22
N ARG A 160 -4.68 12.82 10.10
CA ARG A 160 -3.80 12.27 11.14
C ARG A 160 -3.87 13.05 12.45
N ALA A 161 -3.97 14.38 12.39
CA ALA A 161 -4.09 15.23 13.57
C ALA A 161 -5.45 15.07 14.27
N ALA A 162 -6.54 14.85 13.52
CA ALA A 162 -7.86 14.56 14.08
C ALA A 162 -7.89 13.16 14.72
N TRP A 163 -7.52 12.13 13.98
CA TRP A 163 -7.57 10.73 14.44
C TRP A 163 -6.51 10.41 15.50
N GLY A 164 -5.38 11.11 15.52
CA GLY A 164 -4.33 10.96 16.52
C GLY A 164 -4.71 11.41 17.94
N LYS A 165 -5.85 12.12 18.09
CA LYS A 165 -6.45 12.45 19.39
C LYS A 165 -7.37 11.35 19.94
N ILE A 166 -7.77 10.39 19.08
CA ILE A 166 -8.82 9.39 19.35
C ILE A 166 -8.22 7.98 19.39
N LEU A 167 -7.25 7.70 18.52
CA LEU A 167 -6.57 6.42 18.43
C LEU A 167 -5.29 6.43 19.27
N PRO A 168 -4.97 5.32 19.96
CA PRO A 168 -3.76 5.23 20.77
C PRO A 168 -2.49 5.36 19.93
N VAL A 169 -1.37 5.59 20.60
CA VAL A 169 -0.03 5.53 20.00
C VAL A 169 0.69 4.34 20.62
N PRO A 170 0.32 3.09 20.27
CA PRO A 170 0.86 1.92 20.93
C PRO A 170 2.37 1.80 20.70
N LEU A 171 3.10 1.31 21.69
CA LEU A 171 4.49 0.93 21.51
C LEU A 171 4.58 -0.16 20.43
N HIS A 172 5.50 0.02 19.47
CA HIS A 172 5.68 -0.91 18.36
C HIS A 172 7.11 -0.83 17.81
N ALA A 173 7.62 -1.96 17.31
CA ALA A 173 8.89 -1.96 16.59
C ALA A 173 8.78 -1.22 15.24
N GLY A 174 9.73 -0.32 14.99
CA GLY A 174 10.01 0.27 13.69
C GLY A 174 11.41 -0.12 13.22
N VAL A 175 11.51 -0.71 12.03
CA VAL A 175 12.80 -1.06 11.39
C VAL A 175 12.95 -0.38 10.04
N SER A 176 14.18 0.00 9.70
CA SER A 176 14.53 0.64 8.43
C SER A 176 15.63 -0.16 7.74
N VAL A 177 15.23 -0.99 6.78
CA VAL A 177 16.18 -1.68 5.88
C VAL A 177 16.87 -0.65 4.99
N ARG A 178 18.18 -0.83 4.77
CA ARG A 178 19.03 0.03 3.93
C ARG A 178 20.08 -0.87 3.29
N LEU A 179 20.34 -0.68 2.00
CA LEU A 179 21.39 -1.42 1.30
C LEU A 179 22.66 -0.55 1.26
N PHE A 180 23.80 -1.20 1.48
CA PHE A 180 25.11 -0.58 1.53
C PHE A 180 26.09 -1.32 0.60
N ARG A 181 27.05 -0.56 0.06
CA ARG A 181 28.39 -1.06 -0.27
C ARG A 181 29.30 -0.55 0.84
N GLU A 182 30.31 0.26 0.51
CA GLU A 182 30.98 1.14 1.48
C GLU A 182 30.04 2.28 1.93
N GLU A 183 29.34 2.91 0.97
CA GLU A 183 28.25 3.85 1.25
C GLU A 183 26.86 3.22 1.12
N LYS A 184 25.85 3.87 1.71
CA LYS A 184 24.43 3.59 1.46
C LYS A 184 24.10 3.76 -0.03
N CYS A 185 23.63 2.68 -0.66
CA CYS A 185 23.23 2.64 -2.07
C CYS A 185 21.71 2.50 -2.29
N PHE A 186 20.93 2.12 -1.27
CA PHE A 186 19.46 2.07 -1.37
C PHE A 186 18.77 2.20 0.00
N GLY A 187 17.46 2.48 -0.02
CA GLY A 187 16.62 2.56 1.17
C GLY A 187 15.24 3.15 0.86
N THR A 188 14.49 3.53 1.90
CA THR A 188 13.10 4.02 1.78
C THR A 188 12.92 5.17 0.77
N GLY A 189 13.77 6.21 0.77
CA GLY A 189 13.63 7.34 -0.14
C GLY A 189 13.77 6.97 -1.63
N PRO A 190 14.88 6.32 -2.05
CA PRO A 190 15.02 5.79 -3.40
C PRO A 190 13.94 4.77 -3.79
N MET A 191 13.49 3.91 -2.86
CA MET A 191 12.35 3.02 -3.09
C MET A 191 11.11 3.84 -3.47
N GLU A 192 10.68 4.75 -2.60
CA GLU A 192 9.45 5.55 -2.77
C GLU A 192 9.47 6.36 -4.07
N LEU A 193 10.61 6.94 -4.44
CA LEU A 193 10.79 7.63 -5.72
C LEU A 193 10.56 6.69 -6.90
N LEU A 194 11.21 5.52 -6.94
CA LEU A 194 11.03 4.58 -8.03
C LEU A 194 9.61 3.99 -8.05
N GLU A 195 8.98 3.71 -6.91
CA GLU A 195 7.59 3.24 -6.85
C GLU A 195 6.59 4.26 -7.39
N LEU A 196 6.78 5.54 -7.07
CA LEU A 196 5.96 6.63 -7.61
C LEU A 196 6.24 6.86 -9.10
N VAL A 197 7.46 6.66 -9.59
CA VAL A 197 7.71 6.62 -11.05
C VAL A 197 7.03 5.42 -11.71
N GLY A 198 7.08 4.24 -11.10
CA GLY A 198 6.38 3.04 -11.59
C GLY A 198 4.87 3.22 -11.67
N ARG A 199 4.25 3.93 -10.72
CA ARG A 199 2.83 4.30 -10.76
C ARG A 199 2.56 5.40 -11.79
N THR A 200 3.21 6.56 -11.65
CA THR A 200 2.89 7.78 -12.40
C THR A 200 3.50 7.87 -13.81
N GLY A 201 4.53 7.08 -14.12
CA GLY A 201 5.26 7.14 -15.39
C GLY A 201 6.02 8.45 -15.62
N SER A 202 6.30 9.23 -14.56
CA SER A 202 6.93 10.54 -14.66
C SER A 202 7.73 10.85 -13.40
N LEU A 203 9.03 11.10 -13.57
CA LEU A 203 9.89 11.57 -12.48
C LEU A 203 9.41 12.91 -11.90
N HIS A 204 8.79 13.76 -12.71
CA HIS A 204 8.19 15.01 -12.25
C HIS A 204 6.99 14.78 -11.33
N ARG A 205 6.04 13.93 -11.73
CA ARG A 205 4.88 13.58 -10.89
C ARG A 205 5.30 12.85 -9.61
N ALA A 206 6.30 11.98 -9.68
CA ALA A 206 6.87 11.31 -8.51
C ALA A 206 7.53 12.30 -7.53
N ALA A 207 8.30 13.27 -8.04
CA ALA A 207 8.92 14.32 -7.22
C ALA A 207 7.86 15.17 -6.50
N ALA A 208 6.82 15.60 -7.22
CA ALA A 208 5.70 16.35 -6.66
C ALA A 208 4.94 15.57 -5.58
N ALA A 209 4.65 14.28 -5.82
CA ALA A 209 3.99 13.40 -4.84
C ALA A 209 4.84 13.16 -3.57
N MET A 210 6.16 13.28 -3.65
CA MET A 210 7.08 13.25 -2.49
C MET A 210 7.33 14.62 -1.86
N GLY A 211 6.64 15.68 -2.31
CA GLY A 211 6.85 17.04 -1.80
C GLY A 211 8.27 17.57 -2.03
N MET A 212 8.96 17.14 -3.10
CA MET A 212 10.34 17.54 -3.38
C MET A 212 10.53 18.18 -4.76
N ALA A 213 11.48 19.11 -4.84
CA ALA A 213 11.90 19.71 -6.10
C ALA A 213 12.38 18.65 -7.10
N TYR A 214 11.97 18.78 -8.36
CA TYR A 214 12.34 17.89 -9.46
C TYR A 214 13.87 17.73 -9.63
N SER A 215 14.64 18.79 -9.37
CA SER A 215 16.11 18.75 -9.39
C SER A 215 16.71 17.86 -8.28
N LYS A 216 16.04 17.74 -7.12
CA LYS A 216 16.41 16.81 -6.04
C LYS A 216 16.10 15.36 -6.42
N ALA A 217 14.99 15.12 -7.12
CA ALA A 217 14.65 13.81 -7.67
C ALA A 217 15.68 13.34 -8.71
N TRP A 218 16.05 14.20 -9.66
CA TRP A 218 17.13 13.93 -10.63
C TRP A 218 18.48 13.65 -9.97
N ARG A 219 18.86 14.44 -8.96
CA ARG A 219 20.13 14.22 -8.22
C ARG A 219 20.12 12.89 -7.47
N MET A 220 18.98 12.51 -6.88
CA MET A 220 18.80 11.22 -6.24
C MET A 220 18.95 10.07 -7.26
N LEU A 221 18.27 10.18 -8.40
CA LEU A 221 18.35 9.21 -9.50
C LEU A 221 19.78 9.05 -10.03
N GLY A 222 20.46 10.16 -10.34
CA GLY A 222 21.84 10.13 -10.84
C GLY A 222 22.88 9.65 -9.81
N LYS A 223 22.63 9.78 -8.50
CA LYS A 223 23.43 9.06 -7.48
C LYS A 223 23.13 7.56 -7.51
N LEU A 224 21.85 7.19 -7.62
CA LEU A 224 21.39 5.80 -7.66
C LEU A 224 21.98 5.03 -8.84
N GLU A 225 21.86 5.56 -10.06
CA GLU A 225 22.36 4.93 -11.29
C GLU A 225 23.88 4.72 -11.24
N ARG A 226 24.64 5.67 -10.69
CA ARG A 226 26.10 5.54 -10.49
C ARG A 226 26.45 4.47 -9.46
N GLN A 227 25.76 4.40 -8.32
CA GLN A 227 26.03 3.40 -7.27
C GLN A 227 25.62 1.97 -7.66
N TRP A 228 24.69 1.83 -8.60
CA TRP A 228 24.16 0.54 -9.07
C TRP A 228 24.75 0.08 -10.41
N GLY A 229 25.34 0.98 -11.20
CA GLY A 229 25.97 0.64 -12.49
C GLY A 229 24.98 0.33 -13.62
N PHE A 230 23.73 0.81 -13.50
CA PHE A 230 22.71 0.66 -14.55
C PHE A 230 21.67 1.78 -14.51
N ALA A 231 21.07 2.07 -15.66
CA ALA A 231 19.99 3.04 -15.77
C ALA A 231 18.73 2.55 -15.04
N MET A 232 18.19 3.39 -14.16
CA MET A 232 16.96 3.11 -13.41
C MET A 232 15.74 3.44 -14.26
N LEU A 233 15.86 4.39 -15.19
CA LEU A 233 14.80 4.78 -16.12
C LEU A 233 15.13 4.47 -17.58
N GLU A 234 14.11 4.06 -18.34
CA GLU A 234 14.15 4.08 -19.80
C GLU A 234 14.06 5.51 -20.32
N ARG A 235 14.93 5.87 -21.26
CA ARG A 235 14.89 7.17 -21.94
C ARG A 235 13.97 7.08 -23.15
N ARG A 236 12.75 7.60 -23.05
CA ARG A 236 11.89 7.82 -24.21
C ARG A 236 12.12 9.24 -24.77
N PRO A 237 12.41 9.41 -26.07
CA PRO A 237 12.44 10.73 -26.70
C PRO A 237 11.11 11.47 -26.46
N GLY A 238 11.20 12.75 -26.11
CA GLY A 238 10.02 13.57 -25.86
C GLY A 238 9.34 13.99 -27.15
N GLY A 239 8.25 13.31 -27.52
CA GLY A 239 7.28 13.83 -28.48
C GLY A 239 6.35 14.88 -27.87
N THR A 240 5.39 15.36 -28.66
CA THR A 240 4.41 16.40 -28.29
C THR A 240 3.53 16.09 -27.06
N GLY A 241 3.46 14.83 -26.62
CA GLY A 241 2.80 14.40 -25.38
C GLY A 241 3.67 14.41 -24.11
N GLY A 242 4.95 14.77 -24.21
CA GLY A 242 5.92 14.76 -23.11
C GLY A 242 6.63 13.41 -22.90
N GLY A 243 7.94 13.45 -22.66
CA GLY A 243 8.75 12.25 -22.43
C GLY A 243 8.40 11.55 -21.12
N GLY A 244 7.95 10.29 -21.20
CA GLY A 244 7.67 9.46 -20.03
C GLY A 244 8.92 8.93 -19.32
N SER A 245 8.80 8.69 -18.02
CA SER A 245 9.79 8.01 -17.18
C SER A 245 9.28 6.61 -16.84
N LEU A 246 9.75 5.57 -17.53
CA LEU A 246 9.47 4.18 -17.17
C LEU A 246 10.65 3.60 -16.40
N LEU A 247 10.38 2.75 -15.40
CA LEU A 247 11.45 1.99 -14.74
C LEU A 247 11.99 0.92 -15.69
N THR A 248 13.31 0.74 -15.74
CA THR A 248 13.92 -0.39 -16.47
C THR A 248 13.58 -1.73 -15.81
N PRO A 249 13.66 -2.87 -16.52
CA PRO A 249 13.49 -4.20 -15.92
C PRO A 249 14.39 -4.46 -14.69
N ARG A 250 15.62 -3.91 -14.69
CA ARG A 250 16.54 -4.01 -13.54
C ARG A 250 16.08 -3.18 -12.33
N ALA A 251 15.47 -2.01 -12.55
CA ALA A 251 14.90 -1.20 -11.47
C ALA A 251 13.64 -1.86 -10.87
N TRP A 252 12.80 -2.51 -11.69
CA TRP A 252 11.69 -3.33 -11.21
C TRP A 252 12.15 -4.52 -10.37
N GLU A 253 13.18 -5.25 -10.81
CA GLU A 253 13.76 -6.37 -10.06
C GLU A 253 14.39 -5.91 -8.72
N LEU A 254 15.06 -4.75 -8.71
CA LEU A 254 15.57 -4.13 -7.48
C LEU A 254 14.44 -3.80 -6.49
N LEU A 255 13.36 -3.17 -6.96
CA LEU A 255 12.18 -2.91 -6.13
C LEU A 255 11.55 -4.21 -5.60
N ARG A 256 11.42 -5.24 -6.44
CA ARG A 256 10.85 -6.55 -6.04
C ARG A 256 11.67 -7.19 -4.92
N ARG A 257 12.99 -7.27 -5.07
CA ARG A 257 13.89 -7.83 -4.03
C ARG A 257 13.88 -7.01 -2.75
N TYR A 258 13.96 -5.67 -2.87
CA TYR A 258 13.96 -4.80 -1.70
C TYR A 258 12.64 -4.86 -0.92
N ARG A 259 11.49 -4.98 -1.61
CA ARG A 259 10.18 -5.18 -0.97
C ARG A 259 10.11 -6.49 -0.20
N ALA A 260 10.60 -7.59 -0.77
CA ALA A 260 10.63 -8.90 -0.10
C ALA A 260 11.50 -8.86 1.17
N LEU A 261 12.76 -8.41 1.04
CA LEU A 261 13.68 -8.26 2.18
C LEU A 261 13.09 -7.35 3.28
N ARG A 262 12.51 -6.21 2.88
CA ARG A 262 11.88 -5.28 3.81
C ARG A 262 10.69 -5.93 4.54
N TRP A 263 9.86 -6.67 3.82
CA TRP A 263 8.71 -7.38 4.38
C TRP A 263 9.15 -8.41 5.42
N GLU A 264 10.07 -9.31 5.06
CA GLU A 264 10.61 -10.33 5.97
C GLU A 264 11.25 -9.70 7.22
N THR A 265 12.03 -8.63 7.04
CA THR A 265 12.65 -7.90 8.16
C THR A 265 11.60 -7.23 9.07
N GLU A 266 10.56 -6.62 8.50
CA GLU A 266 9.46 -6.01 9.27
C GLU A 266 8.67 -7.07 10.07
N GLN A 267 8.46 -8.27 9.53
CA GLN A 267 7.78 -9.37 10.26
C GLN A 267 8.68 -10.03 11.31
N ALA A 268 9.97 -10.19 11.05
CA ALA A 268 10.95 -10.65 12.04
C ALA A 268 11.05 -9.67 13.22
N ALA A 269 11.07 -8.36 12.92
CA ALA A 269 11.09 -7.30 13.94
C ALA A 269 9.82 -7.30 14.80
N ARG A 270 8.63 -7.49 14.21
CA ARG A 270 7.36 -7.65 14.96
C ARG A 270 7.38 -8.88 15.86
N THR A 271 7.82 -10.02 15.33
CA THR A 271 7.94 -11.27 16.11
C THR A 271 8.91 -11.10 17.29
N SER A 272 10.03 -10.41 17.08
CA SER A 272 10.98 -10.09 18.16
C SER A 272 10.36 -9.14 19.19
N PHE A 273 9.70 -8.08 18.72
CA PHE A 273 9.01 -7.11 19.58
C PHE A 273 7.99 -7.77 20.51
N SER A 274 7.11 -8.63 19.99
CA SER A 274 6.12 -9.34 20.82
C SER A 274 6.74 -10.28 21.86
N ARG A 275 8.00 -10.69 21.72
CA ARG A 275 8.72 -11.51 22.71
C ARG A 275 9.40 -10.70 23.81
N TRP A 276 9.78 -9.46 23.51
CA TRP A 276 10.57 -8.60 24.42
C TRP A 276 9.79 -7.43 25.02
N PHE A 277 8.65 -7.08 24.42
CA PHE A 277 7.79 -5.95 24.80
C PHE A 277 6.30 -6.32 24.81
N GLY A 278 5.96 -7.61 24.69
CA GLY A 278 4.55 -8.05 24.64
C GLY A 278 3.80 -7.90 25.97
N ASP A 279 4.54 -7.91 27.07
CA ASP A 279 4.14 -7.75 28.47
C ASP A 279 4.71 -6.46 29.10
N PHE A 280 5.38 -5.61 28.31
CA PHE A 280 5.98 -4.39 28.81
C PHE A 280 4.90 -3.32 29.06
N PRO A 281 4.81 -2.73 30.27
CA PRO A 281 3.82 -1.71 30.58
C PRO A 281 4.19 -0.39 29.88
N ASP A 282 3.58 -0.13 28.70
CA ASP A 282 3.86 1.06 27.88
C ASP A 282 3.13 2.34 28.33
N GLY A 283 2.60 2.35 29.55
CA GLY A 283 2.01 3.51 30.21
C GLY A 283 0.62 3.91 29.72
N GLN A 284 -0.07 3.07 28.91
CA GLN A 284 -1.41 3.38 28.38
C GLN A 284 -2.58 2.84 29.22
N GLU A 285 -2.30 2.33 30.42
CA GLU A 285 -3.32 1.87 31.38
C GLU A 285 -3.78 2.96 32.38
N GLU A 286 -3.10 4.12 32.46
CA GLU A 286 -3.56 5.25 33.29
C GLU A 286 -4.56 6.16 32.55
N LYS A 287 -5.81 5.68 32.37
CA LYS A 287 -7.05 6.51 32.35
C LYS A 287 -8.36 5.72 32.25
#